data_AF-A0A973G4F8-F1
#
_entry.id   AF-A0A973G4F8-F1
#
_cell.length_a   1.000
_cell.length_b   1.000
_cell.length_c   1.000
_cell.angle_alpha   90.00
_cell.angle_beta   90.00
_cell.angle_gamma   90.00
#
_symmetry.space_group_name_H-M   'P 1'
#
loop_
_entity.id
_entity.type
_entity.pdbx_description
1 polymer ?
#
loop_
_entity_poly.entity_id
_entity_poly.type
_entity_poly.pdbx_seq_one_letter_code
_entity_poly.pdbx_strand_id
1 'polypeptide(L)'
;ANWFYARVRNRGTATVRHFVVTFNVKQYAGTEFLYPNDFLPCVAAASGFDLAPGASVILQARWPRSLVPPPGAHACLLATVLTKGDQPLAGRHVWEQNNLAQKNLTIVDLKPNTWFVLPFVAANMHSVVTRRFYMELIRPKAQLKLEASLMHASPDVFKRVADLEITPFADRPSAIDKDRIKDLDCAGQVTSTVNRAGELTRMLTSEHPEMLKNNLPKGVEVKFPEGALARIPISVRRQEQLTFGLRLKVPPNARKGDVIHTDLVQRDVRSRRILGGIAVQINVV
;
A
#
# COMPACT_ATOMS: atom_id res chain seq x y z
N ALA A 1 11.88 -1.84 22.45
CA ALA A 1 11.54 -0.45 22.06
C ALA A 1 11.40 -0.40 20.55
N ASN A 2 10.45 0.37 20.02
CA ASN A 2 10.22 0.46 18.57
C ASN A 2 11.05 1.60 17.97
N TRP A 3 11.64 1.35 16.80
CA TRP A 3 12.58 2.26 16.15
C TRP A 3 12.32 2.29 14.64
N PHE A 4 12.44 3.47 14.05
CA PHE A 4 12.57 3.64 12.61
C PHE A 4 14.04 3.60 12.22
N TYR A 5 14.31 3.07 11.04
CA TYR A 5 15.64 3.04 10.45
C TYR A 5 15.57 3.53 9.01
N ALA A 6 16.49 4.42 8.61
CA ALA A 6 16.69 4.81 7.24
C ALA A 6 18.17 4.72 6.88
N ARG A 7 18.46 4.08 5.74
CA ARG A 7 19.79 4.18 5.11
C ARG A 7 19.79 5.37 4.17
N VAL A 8 20.57 6.39 4.49
CA VAL A 8 20.78 7.56 3.63
C VAL A 8 22.08 7.39 2.88
N ARG A 9 22.06 7.63 1.57
CA ARG A 9 23.25 7.60 0.71
C ARG A 9 23.41 8.94 0.02
N ASN A 10 24.59 9.54 0.14
CA ASN A 10 24.92 10.72 -0.63
C ASN A 10 25.24 10.31 -2.08
N ARG A 11 24.38 10.72 -3.02
CA ARG A 11 24.55 10.50 -4.46
C ARG A 11 25.14 11.71 -5.20
N GLY A 12 25.38 12.81 -4.50
CA GLY A 12 25.99 14.02 -5.04
C GLY A 12 27.51 13.92 -5.11
N THR A 13 28.13 15.00 -5.57
CA THR A 13 29.59 15.16 -5.72
C THR A 13 30.24 15.90 -4.55
N ALA A 14 29.45 16.47 -3.64
CA ALA A 14 29.93 17.22 -2.48
C ALA A 14 29.48 16.58 -1.16
N THR A 15 30.23 16.82 -0.08
CA THR A 15 29.88 16.37 1.27
C THR A 15 28.61 17.06 1.77
N VAL A 16 27.66 16.27 2.25
CA VAL A 16 26.46 16.79 2.94
C VAL A 16 26.83 17.07 4.39
N ARG A 17 27.00 18.34 4.75
CA ARG A 17 27.44 18.77 6.10
C ARG A 17 26.43 18.44 7.19
N HIS A 18 25.14 18.60 6.90
CA HIS A 18 24.05 18.30 7.82
C HIS A 18 22.81 17.90 7.03
N PHE A 19 22.07 16.95 7.56
CA PHE A 19 20.77 16.53 7.02
C PHE A 19 19.89 16.01 8.15
N VAL A 20 18.58 16.07 7.93
CA VAL A 20 17.56 15.51 8.82
C VAL A 20 16.77 14.48 8.03
N VAL A 21 16.56 13.30 8.60
CA VAL A 21 15.58 12.34 8.13
C VAL A 21 14.37 12.45 9.01
N THR A 22 13.22 12.74 8.43
CA THR A 22 11.94 12.70 9.15
C THR A 22 11.18 11.44 8.75
N PHE A 23 10.47 10.86 9.71
CA PHE A 23 9.67 9.65 9.56
C PHE A 23 8.21 9.96 9.85
N ASN A 24 7.31 9.48 9.00
CA ASN A 24 5.88 9.53 9.24
C ASN A 24 5.26 8.13 9.04
N VAL A 25 4.11 7.91 9.67
CA VAL A 25 3.35 6.66 9.52
C VAL A 25 1.92 7.01 9.16
N LYS A 26 1.46 6.52 8.00
CA LYS A 26 0.05 6.61 7.58
C LYS A 26 -0.62 5.26 7.80
N GLN A 27 -1.82 5.28 8.37
CA GLN A 27 -2.54 4.07 8.78
C GLN A 27 -3.28 3.35 7.63
N TYR A 28 -2.95 3.65 6.37
CA TYR A 28 -3.59 3.06 5.22
C TYR A 28 -2.67 2.92 4.02
N ALA A 29 -2.87 1.86 3.22
CA ALA A 29 -2.06 1.48 2.08
C ALA A 29 -2.34 2.37 0.85
N GLY A 30 -1.65 3.52 0.76
CA GLY A 30 -1.64 4.37 -0.42
C GLY A 30 -0.49 4.02 -1.36
N THR A 31 -0.70 4.09 -2.68
CA THR A 31 0.38 3.92 -3.68
C THR A 31 1.01 5.26 -4.11
N GLU A 32 0.38 6.39 -3.85
CA GLU A 32 0.78 7.69 -4.41
C GLU A 32 0.87 8.80 -3.35
N PHE A 33 1.75 8.68 -2.36
CA PHE A 33 1.96 9.74 -1.35
C PHE A 33 2.68 10.97 -1.93
N LEU A 34 2.32 12.14 -1.41
CA LEU A 34 2.77 13.46 -1.86
C LEU A 34 3.49 14.22 -0.73
N TYR A 35 4.67 14.74 -1.04
CA TYR A 35 5.34 15.70 -0.18
C TYR A 35 4.72 17.11 -0.32
N PRO A 36 4.59 17.92 0.74
CA PRO A 36 4.89 17.61 2.13
C PRO A 36 3.75 16.91 2.88
N ASN A 37 2.52 16.99 2.36
CA ASN A 37 1.28 16.68 3.10
C ASN A 37 1.25 15.27 3.73
N ASP A 38 1.86 14.29 3.08
CA ASP A 38 1.91 12.92 3.60
C ASP A 38 3.13 12.65 4.50
N PHE A 39 4.20 13.43 4.33
CA PHE A 39 5.47 13.24 5.03
C PHE A 39 5.60 14.10 6.29
N LEU A 40 4.86 15.20 6.35
CA LEU A 40 4.90 16.20 7.41
C LEU A 40 3.47 16.55 7.88
N PRO A 41 3.26 16.83 9.17
CA PRO A 41 4.24 16.75 10.27
C PRO A 41 4.72 15.31 10.51
N CYS A 42 5.96 15.16 10.94
CA CYS A 42 6.58 13.85 11.16
C CYS A 42 6.34 13.31 12.57
N VAL A 43 6.32 11.98 12.70
CA VAL A 43 6.24 11.26 13.99
C VAL A 43 7.58 11.30 14.73
N ALA A 44 8.68 11.20 13.99
CA ALA A 44 10.03 11.19 14.55
C ALA A 44 11.03 11.75 13.53
N ALA A 45 12.20 12.17 14.00
CA ALA A 45 13.29 12.61 13.15
C ALA A 45 14.65 12.20 13.72
N ALA A 46 15.65 12.10 12.84
CA ALA A 46 17.04 11.87 13.20
C ALA A 46 17.94 12.73 12.31
N SER A 47 19.03 13.25 12.87
CA SER A 47 19.99 14.06 12.14
C SER A 47 21.26 13.27 11.84
N GLY A 48 21.90 13.59 10.72
CA GLY A 48 23.24 13.13 10.36
C GLY A 48 24.10 14.29 9.88
N PHE A 49 25.41 14.07 9.91
CA PHE A 49 26.42 15.08 9.59
C PHE A 49 27.50 14.48 8.68
N ASP A 50 28.17 15.36 7.95
CA ASP A 50 29.40 15.10 7.18
C ASP A 50 29.38 13.80 6.34
N LEU A 51 28.29 13.60 5.58
CA LEU A 51 28.15 12.45 4.70
C LEU A 51 28.88 12.70 3.38
N ALA A 52 30.07 12.11 3.24
CA ALA A 52 30.92 12.23 2.05
C ALA A 52 30.22 11.71 0.76
N PRO A 53 30.63 12.18 -0.44
CA PRO A 53 30.13 11.68 -1.72
C PRO A 53 30.21 10.15 -1.82
N GLY A 54 29.11 9.51 -2.25
CA GLY A 54 29.02 8.05 -2.39
C GLY A 54 28.81 7.27 -1.09
N ALA A 55 29.12 7.87 0.08
CA ALA A 55 28.99 7.24 1.39
C ALA A 55 27.53 7.02 1.79
N SER A 56 27.31 6.11 2.74
CA SER A 56 25.99 5.82 3.31
C SER A 56 26.07 5.72 4.83
N VAL A 57 24.98 6.11 5.50
CA VAL A 57 24.83 5.96 6.95
C VAL A 57 23.41 5.49 7.26
N ILE A 58 23.26 4.73 8.35
CA ILE A 58 21.96 4.34 8.89
C ILE A 58 21.64 5.28 10.04
N LEU A 59 20.54 6.01 9.92
CA LEU A 59 19.99 6.80 11.02
C LEU A 59 18.81 6.08 11.63
N GLN A 60 18.64 6.29 12.94
CA GLN A 60 17.55 5.71 13.70
C GLN A 60 16.82 6.78 14.52
N ALA A 61 15.51 6.67 14.59
CA ALA A 61 14.67 7.52 15.42
C ALA A 61 13.71 6.67 16.24
N ARG A 62 13.50 7.03 17.50
CA ARG A 62 12.61 6.29 18.39
C ARG A 62 11.17 6.46 17.91
N TRP A 63 10.42 5.36 17.78
CA TRP A 63 8.99 5.38 17.50
C TRP A 63 8.22 5.45 18.82
N PRO A 64 7.51 6.56 19.12
CA PRO A 64 6.69 6.67 20.32
C PRO A 64 5.66 5.54 20.38
N ARG A 65 5.61 4.82 21.52
CA ARG A 65 4.73 3.64 21.67
C ARG A 65 3.25 3.96 21.44
N SER A 66 2.82 5.16 21.82
CA SER A 66 1.44 5.66 21.60
C SER A 66 1.08 5.86 20.13
N LEU A 67 2.07 5.97 19.25
CA LEU A 67 1.89 6.18 17.81
C LEU A 67 2.16 4.92 17.00
N VAL A 68 2.35 3.77 17.65
CA VAL A 68 2.49 2.48 17.00
C VAL A 68 1.09 1.99 16.66
N PRO A 69 0.78 1.69 15.37
CA PRO A 69 -0.52 1.18 14.97
C PRO A 69 -0.90 -0.08 15.75
N PRO A 70 -2.19 -0.25 16.06
CA PRO A 70 -2.66 -1.46 16.71
C PRO A 70 -2.44 -2.69 15.80
N PRO A 71 -2.39 -3.91 16.36
CA PRO A 71 -2.36 -5.13 15.58
C PRO A 71 -3.48 -5.18 14.53
N GLY A 72 -3.17 -5.63 13.32
CA GLY A 72 -4.11 -5.69 12.19
C GLY A 72 -4.26 -4.38 11.41
N ALA A 73 -3.66 -3.28 11.85
CA ALA A 73 -3.60 -2.06 11.06
C ALA A 73 -2.53 -2.15 9.96
N HIS A 74 -2.79 -1.50 8.83
CA HIS A 74 -1.75 -1.27 7.82
C HIS A 74 -0.95 -0.01 8.17
N ALA A 75 0.36 -0.04 7.94
CA ALA A 75 1.24 1.10 8.18
C ALA A 75 2.11 1.38 6.95
N CYS A 76 1.92 2.55 6.34
CA CYS A 76 2.85 3.09 5.36
C CYS A 76 3.91 3.90 6.09
N LEU A 77 5.15 3.40 6.09
CA LEU A 77 6.30 4.15 6.59
C LEU A 77 6.79 5.09 5.51
N LEU A 78 6.79 6.38 5.80
CA LEU A 78 7.28 7.43 4.91
C LEU A 78 8.53 8.04 5.53
N ALA A 79 9.54 8.30 4.70
CA ALA A 79 10.74 8.99 5.11
C ALA A 79 11.10 10.08 4.09
N THR A 80 11.52 11.24 4.59
CA THR A 80 12.07 12.31 3.76
C THR A 80 13.40 12.78 4.32
N VAL A 81 14.35 13.07 3.43
CA VAL A 81 15.65 13.65 3.76
C VAL A 81 15.61 15.13 3.44
N LEU A 82 15.90 15.96 4.45
CA LEU A 82 15.92 17.41 4.35
C LEU A 82 17.34 17.90 4.59
N THR A 83 17.86 18.72 3.67
CA THR A 83 19.17 19.37 3.81
C THR A 83 19.05 20.85 3.47
N LYS A 84 20.02 21.67 3.89
CA LYS A 84 20.06 23.08 3.47
C LYS A 84 20.40 23.17 1.99
N GLY A 85 19.39 23.47 1.17
CA GLY A 85 19.52 23.66 -0.29
C GLY A 85 19.07 22.46 -1.13
N ASP A 86 18.77 21.32 -0.52
CA ASP A 86 18.13 20.17 -1.17
C ASP A 86 17.02 19.63 -0.25
N GLN A 87 15.79 20.00 -0.62
CA GLN A 87 14.55 19.58 0.01
C GLN A 87 13.57 19.12 -1.07
N PRO A 88 12.67 18.17 -0.76
CA PRO A 88 11.74 17.74 -1.76
C PRO A 88 10.82 18.87 -2.23
N LEU A 89 10.51 18.89 -3.53
CA LEU A 89 9.54 19.85 -4.05
C LEU A 89 8.13 19.44 -3.63
N ALA A 90 7.29 20.43 -3.32
CA ALA A 90 5.88 20.20 -3.02
C ALA A 90 5.15 19.56 -4.21
N GLY A 91 4.20 18.68 -3.92
CA GLY A 91 3.41 17.92 -4.88
C GLY A 91 4.17 16.77 -5.56
N ARG A 92 5.33 16.36 -5.01
CA ARG A 92 6.13 15.27 -5.59
C ARG A 92 5.97 13.95 -4.86
N HIS A 93 6.15 12.89 -5.63
CA HIS A 93 6.11 11.51 -5.19
C HIS A 93 7.49 10.88 -5.01
N VAL A 94 7.55 9.73 -4.34
CA VAL A 94 8.78 8.97 -4.06
C VAL A 94 9.57 8.55 -5.30
N TRP A 95 8.90 8.37 -6.45
CA TRP A 95 9.58 8.04 -7.71
C TRP A 95 10.06 9.26 -8.50
N GLU A 96 9.68 10.47 -8.08
CA GLU A 96 10.09 11.71 -8.72
C GLU A 96 11.31 12.33 -8.03
N GLN A 97 11.52 12.07 -6.74
CA GLN A 97 12.58 12.68 -5.96
C GLN A 97 13.34 11.67 -5.10
N ASN A 98 14.68 11.73 -5.16
CA ASN A 98 15.56 10.78 -4.48
C ASN A 98 15.65 10.99 -2.95
N ASN A 99 15.15 12.13 -2.45
CA ASN A 99 15.10 12.47 -1.04
C ASN A 99 13.77 12.05 -0.37
N LEU A 100 12.88 11.37 -1.11
CA LEU A 100 11.64 10.77 -0.60
C LEU A 100 11.72 9.24 -0.64
N ALA A 101 11.21 8.59 0.40
CA ALA A 101 11.13 7.14 0.48
C ALA A 101 9.83 6.69 1.14
N GLN A 102 9.35 5.53 0.71
CA GLN A 102 8.15 4.90 1.23
C GLN A 102 8.39 3.40 1.37
N LYS A 103 7.92 2.84 2.47
CA LYS A 103 7.84 1.41 2.71
C LYS A 103 6.45 1.09 3.27
N ASN A 104 5.59 0.60 2.39
CA ASN A 104 4.31 0.04 2.78
C ASN A 104 4.56 -1.42 3.14
N LEU A 105 4.50 -1.77 4.42
CA LEU A 105 4.68 -3.16 4.85
C LEU A 105 3.48 -3.59 5.67
N THR A 106 2.76 -4.58 5.16
CA THR A 106 1.71 -5.29 5.91
C THR A 106 2.31 -6.57 6.44
N ILE A 107 2.29 -6.77 7.77
CA ILE A 107 2.67 -8.04 8.39
C ILE A 107 1.42 -8.62 9.04
N VAL A 108 1.06 -9.85 8.65
CA VAL A 108 -0.10 -10.57 9.20
C VAL A 108 0.31 -11.97 9.63
N ASP A 109 -0.33 -12.46 10.70
CA ASP A 109 -0.20 -13.83 11.16
C ASP A 109 -1.44 -14.61 10.70
N LEU A 110 -1.24 -15.70 9.96
CA LEU A 110 -2.33 -16.49 9.39
C LEU A 110 -2.05 -18.00 9.47
N LYS A 111 -3.12 -18.78 9.64
CA LYS A 111 -3.04 -20.25 9.61
C LYS A 111 -2.98 -20.77 8.18
N PRO A 112 -2.45 -21.98 7.93
CA PRO A 112 -2.55 -22.62 6.62
C PRO A 112 -4.00 -22.68 6.13
N ASN A 113 -4.20 -22.55 4.81
CA ASN A 113 -5.52 -22.55 4.15
C ASN A 113 -6.47 -21.41 4.57
N THR A 114 -5.99 -20.36 5.25
CA THR A 114 -6.77 -19.15 5.56
C THR A 114 -6.48 -18.03 4.55
N TRP A 115 -7.36 -17.04 4.50
CA TRP A 115 -7.18 -15.86 3.64
C TRP A 115 -7.40 -14.57 4.42
N PHE A 116 -6.84 -13.48 3.90
CA PHE A 116 -7.16 -12.12 4.34
C PHE A 116 -7.29 -11.18 3.14
N VAL A 117 -7.89 -10.02 3.36
CA VAL A 117 -8.00 -8.93 2.37
C VAL A 117 -7.34 -7.69 2.91
N LEU A 118 -6.37 -7.17 2.15
CA LEU A 118 -5.71 -5.91 2.39
C LEU A 118 -6.35 -4.80 1.56
N PRO A 119 -7.08 -3.85 2.16
CA PRO A 119 -7.60 -2.70 1.43
C PRO A 119 -6.45 -1.75 1.04
N PHE A 120 -6.50 -1.22 -0.17
CA PHE A 120 -5.58 -0.20 -0.66
C PHE A 120 -6.22 0.74 -1.69
N VAL A 121 -5.62 1.91 -1.90
CA VAL A 121 -6.10 2.90 -2.87
C VAL A 121 -5.17 3.00 -4.06
N ALA A 122 -5.75 2.98 -5.26
CA ALA A 122 -5.10 3.41 -6.50
C ALA A 122 -5.75 4.72 -6.97
N ALA A 123 -4.93 5.74 -7.17
CA ALA A 123 -5.37 7.11 -7.45
C ALA A 123 -4.89 7.60 -8.82
N ASN A 124 -5.54 8.65 -9.34
CA ASN A 124 -5.08 9.40 -10.51
C ASN A 124 -5.40 10.89 -10.33
N MET A 125 -4.90 11.48 -9.24
CA MET A 125 -5.30 12.81 -8.77
C MET A 125 -4.76 13.97 -9.60
N HIS A 126 -3.64 13.77 -10.30
CA HIS A 126 -2.92 14.86 -10.99
C HIS A 126 -2.98 14.80 -12.52
N SER A 127 -3.57 13.75 -13.10
CA SER A 127 -3.58 13.59 -14.54
C SER A 127 -4.76 14.30 -15.19
N VAL A 128 -4.49 15.10 -16.21
CA VAL A 128 -5.52 15.68 -17.09
C VAL A 128 -6.24 14.63 -17.95
N VAL A 129 -5.72 13.40 -18.00
CA VAL A 129 -6.28 12.27 -18.75
C VAL A 129 -6.50 11.05 -17.87
N THR A 130 -7.47 10.21 -18.24
CA THR A 130 -7.63 8.84 -17.73
C THR A 130 -6.33 8.07 -17.94
N ARG A 131 -5.87 7.36 -16.91
CA ARG A 131 -4.66 6.54 -16.96
C ARG A 131 -4.99 5.06 -16.84
N ARG A 132 -4.19 4.25 -17.55
CA ARG A 132 -4.19 2.80 -17.42
C ARG A 132 -2.99 2.38 -16.58
N PHE A 133 -3.24 1.52 -15.62
CA PHE A 133 -2.21 0.95 -14.77
C PHE A 133 -2.23 -0.57 -14.89
N TYR A 134 -1.09 -1.20 -14.63
CA TYR A 134 -1.05 -2.59 -14.19
C TYR A 134 -0.96 -2.60 -12.68
N MET A 135 -1.88 -3.31 -12.04
CA MET A 135 -1.62 -3.88 -10.72
C MET A 135 -0.75 -5.11 -10.96
N GLU A 136 0.51 -5.07 -10.57
CA GLU A 136 1.44 -6.18 -10.74
C GLU A 136 1.73 -6.84 -9.40
N LEU A 137 1.46 -8.13 -9.30
CA LEU A 137 1.85 -8.94 -8.17
C LEU A 137 3.20 -9.60 -8.45
N ILE A 138 4.19 -9.29 -7.63
CA ILE A 138 5.55 -9.82 -7.68
C ILE A 138 5.67 -10.89 -6.60
N ARG A 139 5.97 -12.12 -7.02
CA ARG A 139 6.10 -13.29 -6.15
C ARG A 139 7.54 -13.82 -6.19
N PRO A 140 8.15 -14.11 -5.02
CA PRO A 140 9.39 -14.88 -4.95
C PRO A 140 9.25 -16.26 -5.58
N LYS A 141 10.38 -16.86 -6.00
CA LYS A 141 10.41 -18.19 -6.64
C LYS A 141 9.74 -19.30 -5.81
N ALA A 142 9.78 -19.21 -4.49
CA ALA A 142 9.14 -20.19 -3.60
C ALA A 142 7.60 -20.08 -3.57
N GLN A 143 7.03 -19.00 -4.09
CA GLN A 143 5.64 -18.60 -3.88
C GLN A 143 4.90 -18.33 -5.20
N LEU A 144 5.38 -18.88 -6.33
CA LEU A 144 4.80 -18.64 -7.66
C LEU A 144 3.30 -19.03 -7.76
N LYS A 145 2.88 -19.97 -6.91
CA LYS A 145 1.50 -20.47 -6.81
C LYS A 145 0.68 -19.83 -5.69
N LEU A 146 1.17 -18.74 -5.09
CA LEU A 146 0.41 -18.03 -4.05
C LEU A 146 -0.90 -17.50 -4.66
N GLU A 147 -2.01 -18.06 -4.17
CA GLU A 147 -3.36 -17.66 -4.54
C GLU A 147 -3.59 -16.19 -4.12
N ALA A 148 -3.87 -15.35 -5.11
CA ALA A 148 -4.09 -13.93 -4.93
C ALA A 148 -5.17 -13.43 -5.88
N SER A 149 -6.01 -12.50 -5.41
CA SER A 149 -7.01 -11.83 -6.24
C SER A 149 -7.12 -10.35 -5.93
N LEU A 150 -7.49 -9.58 -6.94
CA LEU A 150 -7.79 -8.17 -6.83
C LEU A 150 -9.30 -7.99 -6.77
N MET A 151 -9.77 -7.33 -5.71
CA MET A 151 -11.17 -7.19 -5.36
C MET A 151 -11.62 -5.75 -5.53
N HIS A 152 -12.87 -5.56 -5.95
CA HIS A 152 -13.50 -4.24 -5.97
C HIS A 152 -15.00 -4.36 -5.65
N ALA A 153 -15.59 -3.31 -5.09
CA ALA A 153 -17.02 -3.27 -4.72
C ALA A 153 -17.99 -3.26 -5.92
N SER A 154 -17.47 -2.97 -7.11
CA SER A 154 -18.23 -2.89 -8.36
C SER A 154 -17.49 -3.56 -9.51
N PRO A 155 -18.17 -4.37 -10.34
CA PRO A 155 -17.58 -4.98 -11.54
C PRO A 155 -17.23 -3.97 -12.63
N ASP A 156 -17.81 -2.77 -12.61
CA ASP A 156 -17.59 -1.77 -13.65
C ASP A 156 -16.14 -1.30 -13.71
N VAL A 157 -15.39 -1.41 -12.62
CA VAL A 157 -13.96 -1.10 -12.60
C VAL A 157 -13.16 -2.05 -13.47
N PHE A 158 -13.49 -3.34 -13.46
CA PHE A 158 -12.82 -4.36 -14.27
C PHE A 158 -13.36 -4.41 -15.69
N LYS A 159 -14.64 -4.07 -15.93
CA LYS A 159 -15.20 -3.99 -17.30
C LYS A 159 -14.60 -2.88 -18.18
N ARG A 160 -13.89 -1.91 -17.59
CA ARG A 160 -13.17 -0.85 -18.32
C ARG A 160 -11.97 -1.38 -19.11
N VAL A 161 -11.56 -2.61 -18.85
CA VAL A 161 -10.46 -3.32 -19.52
C VAL A 161 -10.98 -4.67 -20.00
N ALA A 162 -10.59 -5.09 -21.19
CA ALA A 162 -11.10 -6.31 -21.80
C ALA A 162 -10.46 -7.57 -21.18
N ASP A 163 -11.13 -8.71 -21.35
CA ASP A 163 -10.58 -10.07 -21.18
C ASP A 163 -10.20 -10.47 -19.74
N LEU A 164 -10.90 -9.94 -18.74
CA LEU A 164 -10.77 -10.39 -17.35
C LEU A 164 -11.91 -11.33 -16.97
N GLU A 165 -11.54 -12.47 -16.39
CA GLU A 165 -12.50 -13.35 -15.71
C GLU A 165 -12.87 -12.73 -14.36
N ILE A 166 -14.10 -12.20 -14.28
CA ILE A 166 -14.64 -11.51 -13.11
C ILE A 166 -15.54 -12.49 -12.35
N THR A 167 -15.19 -12.80 -11.10
CA THR A 167 -15.97 -13.69 -10.23
C THR A 167 -16.72 -12.87 -9.15
N PRO A 168 -18.06 -12.92 -9.07
CA PRO A 168 -18.82 -12.31 -7.97
C PRO A 168 -18.59 -13.01 -6.62
N PHE A 169 -18.63 -12.25 -5.50
CA PHE A 169 -18.54 -12.83 -4.14
C PHE A 169 -19.83 -13.50 -3.66
N ALA A 170 -20.96 -13.15 -4.24
CA ALA A 170 -22.27 -13.65 -3.87
C ALA A 170 -23.16 -13.79 -5.10
N ASP A 171 -23.97 -14.85 -5.11
CA ASP A 171 -24.92 -15.14 -6.19
C ASP A 171 -26.12 -14.17 -6.23
N ARG A 172 -26.25 -13.26 -5.26
CA ARG A 172 -27.31 -12.23 -5.25
C ARG A 172 -26.81 -10.90 -4.67
N PRO A 173 -27.10 -9.76 -5.31
CA PRO A 173 -26.85 -8.46 -4.73
C PRO A 173 -27.85 -8.21 -3.59
N SER A 174 -27.34 -8.01 -2.37
CA SER A 174 -28.13 -7.32 -1.34
C SER A 174 -28.20 -5.84 -1.72
N ALA A 175 -29.41 -5.28 -1.70
CA ALA A 175 -29.65 -3.87 -1.96
C ALA A 175 -29.20 -3.04 -0.75
N ILE A 176 -27.90 -2.74 -0.67
CA ILE A 176 -27.36 -1.77 0.29
C ILE A 176 -26.46 -0.78 -0.45
N ASP A 177 -26.55 0.45 0.03
CA ASP A 177 -26.11 1.72 -0.53
C ASP A 177 -24.66 1.77 -1.03
N LYS A 178 -24.43 2.63 -2.03
CA LYS A 178 -23.12 2.88 -2.63
C LYS A 178 -22.21 3.62 -1.64
N ASP A 179 -20.92 3.27 -1.62
CA ASP A 179 -19.85 3.88 -0.81
C ASP A 179 -19.85 3.57 0.69
N ARG A 180 -19.48 2.33 1.05
CA ARG A 180 -19.20 1.92 2.43
C ARG A 180 -17.73 1.94 2.84
N ILE A 181 -16.81 2.25 1.94
CA ILE A 181 -15.44 2.62 2.35
C ILE A 181 -15.39 4.15 2.42
N LYS A 182 -16.09 4.70 3.42
CA LYS A 182 -15.96 6.11 3.81
C LYS A 182 -15.05 6.13 5.02
N ASP A 183 -14.12 7.09 5.02
CA ASP A 183 -13.07 7.32 6.03
C ASP A 183 -11.70 6.74 5.66
N LEU A 184 -11.14 7.19 4.52
CA LEU A 184 -9.73 7.00 4.18
C LEU A 184 -9.02 8.35 4.16
N ASP A 185 -8.19 8.61 5.17
CA ASP A 185 -7.38 9.82 5.32
C ASP A 185 -6.13 9.79 4.42
N CYS A 186 -6.37 9.69 3.11
CA CYS A 186 -5.37 9.52 2.05
C CYS A 186 -5.58 10.52 0.90
N ALA A 187 -5.38 11.81 1.16
CA ALA A 187 -5.37 12.87 0.12
C ALA A 187 -6.60 12.93 -0.82
N GLY A 188 -7.68 12.22 -0.49
CA GLY A 188 -9.02 12.36 -1.06
C GLY A 188 -9.88 13.10 -0.06
N GLN A 189 -10.57 14.15 -0.49
CA GLN A 189 -11.57 14.79 0.37
C GLN A 189 -12.66 13.77 0.68
N VAL A 190 -12.72 13.31 1.93
CA VAL A 190 -13.91 12.72 2.50
C VAL A 190 -14.22 13.44 3.80
N THR A 191 -15.23 14.31 3.75
CA THR A 191 -15.94 14.76 4.95
C THR A 191 -16.75 13.58 5.47
N SER A 192 -16.38 13.04 6.64
CA SER A 192 -17.28 12.15 7.37
C SER A 192 -16.88 12.09 8.84
N THR A 193 -17.69 12.78 9.64
CA THR A 193 -17.99 12.45 11.03
C THR A 193 -18.77 11.13 11.07
N VAL A 194 -18.30 10.11 11.80
CA VAL A 194 -19.13 9.23 12.67
C VAL A 194 -18.26 8.17 13.37
N ASN A 195 -18.46 8.05 14.68
CA ASN A 195 -17.89 7.05 15.59
C ASN A 195 -18.41 5.61 15.30
N ARG A 196 -17.90 4.93 14.27
CA ARG A 196 -18.04 3.46 14.08
C ARG A 196 -16.74 2.77 13.66
N ALA A 197 -15.60 3.31 14.10
CA ALA A 197 -14.26 2.91 13.66
C ALA A 197 -13.84 1.47 14.01
N GLY A 198 -14.52 0.76 14.93
CA GLY A 198 -14.05 -0.54 15.45
C GLY A 198 -14.30 -1.77 14.56
N GLU A 199 -15.42 -1.83 13.83
CA GLU A 199 -15.76 -3.00 12.99
C GLU A 199 -15.37 -2.81 11.53
N LEU A 200 -15.37 -1.58 11.04
CA LEU A 200 -15.06 -1.23 9.64
C LEU A 200 -13.56 -1.21 9.32
N THR A 201 -12.71 -1.11 10.35
CA THR A 201 -11.23 -1.13 10.20
C THR A 201 -10.62 -2.51 10.42
N ARG A 202 -11.42 -3.51 10.81
CA ARG A 202 -10.94 -4.86 11.04
C ARG A 202 -10.61 -5.52 9.71
N MET A 203 -9.39 -6.03 9.58
CA MET A 203 -8.94 -6.74 8.39
C MET A 203 -9.90 -7.90 8.09
N LEU A 204 -10.38 -8.00 6.84
CA LEU A 204 -11.30 -9.07 6.46
C LEU A 204 -10.52 -10.37 6.33
N THR A 205 -10.92 -11.41 7.06
CA THR A 205 -10.23 -12.71 7.06
C THR A 205 -11.22 -13.86 6.85
N SER A 206 -10.67 -15.04 6.58
CA SER A 206 -11.45 -16.28 6.48
C SER A 206 -12.12 -16.72 7.79
N GLU A 207 -11.80 -16.10 8.93
CA GLU A 207 -12.47 -16.36 10.20
C GLU A 207 -13.89 -15.77 10.22
N HIS A 208 -14.11 -14.70 9.44
CA HIS A 208 -15.38 -13.98 9.33
C HIS A 208 -15.78 -13.76 7.85
N PRO A 209 -15.99 -14.83 7.06
CA PRO A 209 -16.28 -14.70 5.62
C PRO A 209 -17.56 -13.91 5.31
N GLU A 210 -18.52 -13.88 6.23
CA GLU A 210 -19.74 -13.08 6.15
C GLU A 210 -19.45 -11.57 6.13
N MET A 211 -18.41 -11.10 6.83
CA MET A 211 -18.00 -9.69 6.81
C MET A 211 -17.61 -9.25 5.40
N LEU A 212 -17.02 -10.14 4.60
CA LEU A 212 -16.69 -9.83 3.21
C LEU A 212 -17.95 -9.56 2.38
N LYS A 213 -18.98 -10.40 2.52
CA LYS A 213 -20.26 -10.23 1.83
C LYS A 213 -21.01 -8.98 2.30
N ASN A 214 -20.96 -8.69 3.60
CA ASN A 214 -21.62 -7.53 4.19
C ASN A 214 -20.94 -6.20 3.80
N ASN A 215 -19.62 -6.20 3.65
CA ASN A 215 -18.85 -5.01 3.26
C ASN A 215 -18.82 -4.82 1.74
N LEU A 216 -18.89 -5.90 0.95
CA LEU A 216 -18.84 -5.87 -0.52
C LEU A 216 -20.00 -6.68 -1.13
N PRO A 217 -21.27 -6.26 -0.96
CA PRO A 217 -22.44 -7.04 -1.38
C PRO A 217 -22.57 -7.20 -2.91
N LYS A 218 -21.94 -6.31 -3.68
CA LYS A 218 -21.80 -6.40 -5.16
C LYS A 218 -20.35 -6.63 -5.59
N GLY A 219 -19.52 -6.99 -4.62
CA GLY A 219 -18.11 -7.10 -4.86
C GLY A 219 -17.78 -8.25 -5.81
N VAL A 220 -16.72 -8.03 -6.54
CA VAL A 220 -16.17 -9.00 -7.46
C VAL A 220 -14.66 -9.10 -7.28
N GLU A 221 -14.10 -10.23 -7.70
CA GLU A 221 -12.66 -10.43 -7.78
C GLU A 221 -12.21 -10.83 -9.17
N VAL A 222 -10.95 -10.50 -9.46
CA VAL A 222 -10.18 -10.99 -10.59
C VAL A 222 -8.93 -11.66 -10.03
N LYS A 223 -8.69 -12.93 -10.39
CA LYS A 223 -7.52 -13.67 -9.91
C LYS A 223 -6.26 -13.21 -10.62
N PHE A 224 -5.17 -13.09 -9.87
CA PHE A 224 -3.85 -12.94 -10.47
C PHE A 224 -3.41 -14.29 -11.06
N PRO A 225 -2.94 -14.33 -12.32
CA PRO A 225 -2.29 -15.53 -12.86
C PRO A 225 -1.15 -16.04 -11.96
N GLU A 226 -0.84 -17.32 -12.03
CA GLU A 226 0.36 -17.87 -11.38
C GLU A 226 1.63 -17.32 -12.03
N GLY A 227 2.73 -17.31 -11.26
CA GLY A 227 4.05 -16.91 -11.75
C GLY A 227 4.69 -15.78 -10.94
N ALA A 228 5.93 -15.45 -11.33
CA ALA A 228 6.78 -14.51 -10.61
C ALA A 228 6.30 -13.07 -10.76
N LEU A 229 5.67 -12.76 -11.88
CA LEU A 229 5.06 -11.47 -12.19
C LEU A 229 3.69 -11.72 -12.80
N ALA A 230 2.63 -11.32 -12.10
CA ALA A 230 1.26 -11.41 -12.57
C ALA A 230 0.67 -10.01 -12.69
N ARG A 231 -0.13 -9.75 -13.72
CA ARG A 231 -0.64 -8.40 -14.01
C ARG A 231 -2.15 -8.41 -14.18
N ILE A 232 -2.80 -7.44 -13.55
CA ILE A 232 -4.21 -7.11 -13.81
C ILE A 232 -4.26 -5.65 -14.29
N PRO A 233 -4.70 -5.37 -15.52
CA PRO A 233 -4.89 -4.00 -15.97
C PRO A 233 -6.05 -3.36 -15.22
N ILE A 234 -5.95 -2.07 -14.94
CA ILE A 234 -7.05 -1.24 -14.43
C ILE A 234 -7.04 0.12 -15.13
N SER A 235 -8.18 0.81 -15.10
CA SER A 235 -8.34 2.16 -15.66
C SER A 235 -8.92 3.11 -14.60
N VAL A 236 -8.14 4.13 -14.26
CA VAL A 236 -8.49 5.15 -13.27
C VAL A 236 -8.67 6.48 -14.00
N ARG A 237 -9.89 7.03 -13.93
CA ARG A 237 -10.27 8.30 -14.56
C ARG A 237 -9.49 9.45 -13.95
N ARG A 238 -9.51 10.60 -14.63
CA ARG A 238 -8.97 11.85 -14.08
C ARG A 238 -9.64 12.15 -12.73
N GLN A 239 -8.82 12.49 -11.73
CA GLN A 239 -9.28 12.87 -10.38
C GLN A 239 -10.14 11.77 -9.70
N GLU A 240 -9.99 10.51 -10.12
CA GLU A 240 -10.65 9.38 -9.49
C GLU A 240 -9.68 8.70 -8.51
N GLN A 241 -10.24 8.23 -7.40
CA GLN A 241 -9.60 7.30 -6.48
C GLN A 241 -10.44 6.03 -6.44
N LEU A 242 -9.80 4.88 -6.59
CA LEU A 242 -10.44 3.58 -6.49
C LEU A 242 -9.87 2.83 -5.28
N THR A 243 -10.76 2.31 -4.45
CA THR A 243 -10.36 1.44 -3.34
C THR A 243 -10.51 -0.02 -3.76
N PHE A 244 -9.40 -0.75 -3.69
CA PHE A 244 -9.33 -2.17 -3.99
C PHE A 244 -9.06 -2.98 -2.73
N GLY A 245 -9.36 -4.28 -2.79
CA GLY A 245 -8.88 -5.26 -1.82
C GLY A 245 -7.89 -6.21 -2.48
N LEU A 246 -6.70 -6.38 -1.92
CA LEU A 246 -5.80 -7.47 -2.28
C LEU A 246 -6.10 -8.66 -1.38
N ARG A 247 -6.70 -9.71 -1.94
CA ARG A 247 -6.91 -10.98 -1.22
C ARG A 247 -5.71 -11.89 -1.42
N LEU A 248 -5.20 -12.43 -0.33
CA LEU A 248 -4.12 -13.42 -0.32
C LEU A 248 -4.55 -14.61 0.53
N LYS A 249 -4.31 -15.82 0.02
CA LYS A 249 -4.61 -17.07 0.73
C LYS A 249 -3.33 -17.83 1.01
N VAL A 250 -3.16 -18.24 2.26
CA VAL A 250 -2.04 -19.07 2.70
C VAL A 250 -2.20 -20.47 2.09
N PRO A 251 -1.15 -21.01 1.43
CA PRO A 251 -1.20 -22.37 0.89
C PRO A 251 -1.58 -23.40 1.97
N PRO A 252 -2.38 -24.43 1.65
CA PRO A 252 -2.80 -25.44 2.62
C PRO A 252 -1.63 -26.29 3.13
N ASN A 253 -0.54 -26.38 2.36
CA ASN A 253 0.68 -27.10 2.71
C ASN A 253 1.73 -26.24 3.43
N ALA A 254 1.42 -24.97 3.75
CA ALA A 254 2.31 -24.12 4.53
C ALA A 254 2.45 -24.67 5.96
N ARG A 255 3.63 -24.55 6.54
CA ARG A 255 3.95 -25.00 7.90
C ARG A 255 4.07 -23.82 8.83
N LYS A 256 3.76 -24.05 10.11
CA LYS A 256 4.03 -23.07 11.16
C LYS A 256 5.50 -22.64 11.14
N GLY A 257 5.74 -21.33 11.15
CA GLY A 257 7.06 -20.73 11.03
C GLY A 257 7.49 -20.38 9.60
N ASP A 258 6.76 -20.84 8.58
CA ASP A 258 6.98 -20.38 7.21
C ASP A 258 6.68 -18.87 7.10
N VAL A 259 7.40 -18.19 6.22
CA VAL A 259 7.19 -16.76 5.92
C VAL A 259 6.92 -16.60 4.43
N ILE A 260 5.82 -15.94 4.10
CA ILE A 260 5.40 -15.64 2.73
C ILE A 260 5.60 -14.16 2.45
N HIS A 261 6.19 -13.80 1.30
CA HIS A 261 6.46 -12.42 0.90
C HIS A 261 5.88 -12.14 -0.48
N THR A 262 5.17 -11.04 -0.65
CA THR A 262 4.74 -10.63 -2.00
C THR A 262 4.62 -9.12 -2.07
N ASP A 263 4.91 -8.56 -3.24
CA ASP A 263 4.73 -7.14 -3.47
C ASP A 263 3.61 -6.93 -4.50
N LEU A 264 2.67 -6.03 -4.19
CA LEU A 264 1.74 -5.51 -5.18
C LEU A 264 2.22 -4.13 -5.60
N VAL A 265 2.50 -3.91 -6.88
CA VAL A 265 2.94 -2.61 -7.39
C VAL A 265 1.97 -2.04 -8.42
N GLN A 266 1.77 -0.74 -8.39
CA GLN A 266 1.07 0.02 -9.42
C GLN A 266 2.08 0.50 -10.46
N ARG A 267 1.97 0.00 -11.69
CA ARG A 267 2.81 0.42 -12.82
C ARG A 267 2.00 1.18 -13.85
N ASP A 268 2.49 2.33 -14.26
CA ASP A 268 1.92 3.09 -15.38
C ASP A 268 2.20 2.38 -16.71
N VAL A 269 1.15 2.11 -17.49
CA VAL A 269 1.26 1.34 -18.75
C VAL A 269 2.10 2.07 -19.78
N ARG A 270 2.00 3.40 -19.84
CA ARG A 270 2.66 4.23 -20.88
C ARG A 270 4.15 4.43 -20.58
N SER A 271 4.47 4.90 -19.37
CA SER A 271 5.83 5.21 -18.95
C SER A 271 6.60 3.98 -18.43
N ARG A 272 5.89 2.87 -18.16
CA ARG A 272 6.42 1.65 -17.52
C ARG A 272 7.02 1.87 -16.13
N ARG A 273 6.84 3.05 -15.53
CA ARG A 273 7.35 3.37 -14.19
C ARG A 273 6.46 2.76 -13.12
N ILE A 274 7.09 2.24 -12.05
CA ILE A 274 6.38 1.92 -10.81
C ILE A 274 6.05 3.24 -10.14
N LEU A 275 4.78 3.44 -9.84
CA LEU A 275 4.29 4.59 -9.10
C LEU A 275 4.32 4.24 -7.61
N GLY A 276 3.58 3.22 -7.19
CA GLY A 276 3.61 2.78 -5.80
C GLY A 276 3.63 1.29 -5.65
N GLY A 277 3.70 0.84 -4.41
CA GLY A 277 3.52 -0.56 -4.10
C GLY A 277 3.32 -0.83 -2.63
N ILE A 278 2.93 -2.06 -2.34
CA ILE A 278 2.63 -2.58 -1.03
C ILE A 278 3.38 -3.90 -0.89
N ALA A 279 4.27 -3.96 0.08
CA ALA A 279 4.89 -5.21 0.49
C ALA A 279 3.99 -5.89 1.53
N VAL A 280 3.81 -7.19 1.36
CA VAL A 280 3.08 -8.03 2.30
C VAL A 280 4.00 -9.14 2.77
N GLN A 281 4.04 -9.33 4.09
CA GLN A 281 4.60 -10.47 4.77
C GLN A 281 3.49 -11.21 5.52
N ILE A 282 3.39 -12.52 5.31
CA ILE A 282 2.51 -13.39 6.09
C ILE A 282 3.40 -14.33 6.88
N ASN A 283 3.28 -14.30 8.21
CA ASN A 283 3.87 -15.31 9.08
C ASN A 283 2.85 -16.43 9.28
N VAL A 284 3.25 -17.67 9.01
CA VAL A 284 2.36 -18.82 9.18
C VAL A 284 2.41 -19.28 10.63
N VAL A 285 1.28 -19.24 11.33
CA VAL A 285 1.18 -19.50 12.79
C VAL A 285 0.36 -20.73 13.17
#